data_AF-A0A0V1JMU7-F1
#
_entry.id   AF-A0A0V1JMU7-F1
#
_cell.length_a   1.000
_cell.length_b   1.000
_cell.length_c   1.000
_cell.angle_alpha   90.00
_cell.angle_beta   90.00
_cell.angle_gamma   90.00
#
_symmetry.space_group_name_H-M   'P 1'
#
loop_
_entity.id
_entity.type
_entity.pdbx_description
1 polymer ?
#
loop_
_entity_poly.entity_id
_entity_poly.type
_entity_poly.pdbx_seq_one_letter_code
_entity_poly.pdbx_strand_id
1 'polypeptide(L)'
;MSWDEPLPEDVERHWITWKRELAEFLLIRVPRVLVPVTLALVNRIELHAFCDSSEQDYGAVVYLRLETSGQLMLVNFVTAKTRLK
;
A
#
# COMPACT_ATOMS: atom_id res chain seq x y z
N MET A 1 1.05 -3.25 35.27
CA MET A 1 0.95 -3.04 33.81
C MET A 1 2.24 -2.46 33.29
N SER A 2 3.25 -3.33 33.21
CA SER A 2 4.38 -3.17 32.29
C SER A 2 3.91 -3.44 30.86
N TRP A 3 4.60 -2.88 29.87
CA TRP A 3 4.40 -3.18 28.45
C TRP A 3 4.66 -4.66 28.09
N ASP A 4 5.42 -5.36 28.93
CA ASP A 4 5.81 -6.76 28.72
C ASP A 4 4.92 -7.77 29.46
N GLU A 5 3.81 -7.34 30.07
CA GLU A 5 2.85 -8.27 30.67
C GLU A 5 2.13 -9.08 29.57
N PRO A 6 1.94 -10.39 29.76
CA PRO A 6 1.26 -11.23 28.77
C PRO A 6 -0.17 -10.74 28.55
N LEU A 7 -0.60 -10.78 27.28
CA LEU A 7 -1.96 -10.41 26.91
C LEU A 7 -2.96 -11.36 27.58
N PRO A 8 -4.16 -10.87 27.95
CA PRO A 8 -5.27 -11.74 28.29
C PRO A 8 -5.50 -12.80 27.20
N GLU A 9 -5.80 -14.03 27.61
CA GLU A 9 -5.85 -15.19 26.71
C GLU A 9 -6.85 -14.99 25.56
N ASP A 10 -7.96 -14.32 25.82
CA ASP A 10 -8.96 -13.97 24.84
C ASP A 10 -8.40 -13.01 23.78
N VAL A 11 -7.65 -11.98 24.19
CA VAL A 11 -7.03 -11.01 23.28
C VAL A 11 -5.93 -11.68 22.44
N GLU A 12 -5.08 -12.48 23.07
CA GLU A 12 -4.01 -13.21 22.37
C GLU A 12 -4.58 -14.15 21.30
N ARG A 13 -5.66 -14.87 21.62
CA ARG A 13 -6.33 -15.78 20.70
C ARG A 13 -6.91 -15.05 19.48
N HIS A 14 -7.54 -13.88 19.69
CA HIS A 14 -8.03 -13.05 18.58
C HIS A 14 -6.88 -12.53 17.72
N TRP A 15 -5.80 -12.08 18.35
CA TRP A 15 -4.61 -11.59 17.64
C TRP A 15 -3.96 -12.66 16.76
N ILE A 16 -3.80 -13.88 17.26
CA ILE A 16 -3.25 -15.01 16.49
C ILE A 16 -4.15 -15.34 15.29
N THR A 17 -5.47 -15.40 15.52
CA THR A 17 -6.45 -15.67 14.45
C THR A 17 -6.37 -14.60 13.36
N TRP A 18 -6.41 -13.33 13.75
CA TRP A 18 -6.34 -12.21 12.81
C TRP A 18 -5.04 -12.22 11.99
N LYS A 19 -3.89 -12.47 12.63
CA LYS A 19 -2.59 -12.60 11.92
C LYS A 19 -2.60 -13.72 10.88
N ARG A 20 -3.23 -14.86 11.20
CA ARG A 20 -3.35 -15.99 10.26
C ARG A 20 -4.21 -15.60 9.06
N GLU A 21 -5.37 -15.01 9.29
CA GLU A 21 -6.27 -14.54 8.24
C GLU A 21 -5.57 -13.50 7.33
N LEU A 22 -4.78 -12.59 7.92
CA LEU A 22 -4.02 -11.60 7.16
C LEU A 22 -3.06 -12.24 6.14
N ALA A 23 -2.48 -13.40 6.45
CA ALA A 23 -1.64 -14.12 5.49
C ALA A 23 -2.44 -14.62 4.28
N GLU A 24 -3.72 -14.97 4.48
CA GLU A 24 -4.62 -15.43 3.42
C GLU A 24 -5.04 -14.27 2.49
N PHE A 25 -5.09 -13.02 2.99
CA PHE A 25 -5.36 -11.84 2.16
C PHE A 25 -4.36 -11.66 1.01
N LEU A 26 -3.14 -12.19 1.12
CA LEU A 26 -2.15 -12.17 0.03
C LEU A 26 -2.57 -12.99 -1.19
N LEU A 27 -3.51 -13.92 -1.03
CA LEU A 27 -4.09 -14.73 -2.11
C LEU A 27 -5.19 -13.98 -2.86
N ILE A 28 -5.77 -12.93 -2.27
CA ILE A 28 -6.81 -12.14 -2.92
C ILE A 28 -6.20 -11.32 -4.06
N ARG A 29 -6.75 -11.51 -5.26
CA ARG A 29 -6.40 -10.73 -6.46
C ARG A 29 -7.51 -9.73 -6.73
N VAL A 30 -7.22 -8.45 -6.54
CA VAL A 30 -8.14 -7.36 -6.90
C VAL A 30 -7.70 -6.80 -8.25
N PRO A 31 -8.54 -6.83 -9.30
CA PRO A 31 -8.26 -6.15 -10.56
C PRO A 31 -8.10 -4.64 -10.29
N ARG A 32 -6.95 -4.08 -10.63
CA ARG A 32 -6.68 -2.64 -10.47
C ARG A 32 -6.54 -1.99 -11.83
N VAL A 33 -7.40 -1.02 -12.12
CA VAL A 33 -7.29 -0.17 -13.31
C VAL A 33 -6.50 1.08 -12.92
N LEU A 34 -5.21 1.12 -13.26
CA LEU A 34 -4.34 2.26 -12.95
C LEU A 34 -4.54 3.45 -13.90
N VAL A 35 -5.12 3.19 -15.08
CA VAL A 35 -5.40 4.19 -16.10
C VAL A 35 -6.87 4.04 -16.52
N PRO A 36 -7.81 4.72 -15.83
CA PRO A 36 -9.24 4.58 -16.10
C PRO A 36 -9.72 5.43 -17.29
N VAL A 37 -8.81 5.75 -18.22
CA VAL A 37 -9.05 6.60 -19.40
C VAL A 37 -8.32 6.02 -20.61
N THR A 38 -8.74 6.40 -21.82
CA THR A 38 -8.02 6.03 -23.04
C THR A 38 -6.65 6.69 -23.07
N LEU A 39 -5.59 5.92 -23.37
CA LEU A 39 -4.22 6.45 -23.46
C LEU A 39 -4.06 7.56 -24.49
N ALA A 40 -4.89 7.58 -25.54
CA ALA A 40 -4.93 8.66 -26.53
C ALA A 40 -5.32 10.03 -25.94
N LEU A 41 -5.96 10.06 -24.77
CA LEU A 41 -6.33 11.29 -24.06
C LEU A 41 -5.26 11.71 -23.03
N VAL A 42 -4.24 10.88 -22.80
CA VAL A 42 -3.22 11.11 -21.78
C VAL A 42 -2.04 11.81 -22.41
N ASN A 43 -1.77 13.04 -21.96
CA ASN A 43 -0.67 13.85 -22.44
C ASN A 43 0.63 13.56 -21.67
N ARG A 44 0.51 13.16 -20.40
CA ARG A 44 1.68 12.89 -19.55
C ARG A 44 1.37 11.79 -18.53
N ILE A 45 2.35 10.92 -18.32
CA ILE A 45 2.33 9.85 -17.33
C ILE A 45 3.60 10.00 -16.48
N GLU A 46 3.45 9.96 -15.16
CA GLU A 46 4.55 10.05 -14.22
C GLU A 46 4.41 9.03 -13.10
N LEU A 47 5.56 8.54 -12.63
CA LEU A 47 5.65 7.71 -11.44
C LEU A 47 6.27 8.53 -10.32
N HIS A 48 5.53 8.75 -9.23
CA HIS A 48 5.99 9.51 -8.07
C HIS A 48 6.27 8.55 -6.93
N ALA A 49 7.54 8.43 -6.54
CA ALA A 49 7.97 7.58 -5.44
C ALA A 49 8.30 8.44 -4.21
N PHE A 50 7.74 8.08 -3.06
CA PHE A 50 8.03 8.66 -1.77
C PHE A 50 8.62 7.58 -0.87
N CYS A 51 9.64 7.91 -0.08
CA CYS A 51 10.30 6.97 0.81
C CYS A 51 10.71 7.68 2.09
N ASP A 52 10.48 7.04 3.24
CA ASP A 52 11.11 7.42 4.49
C ASP A 52 12.49 6.74 4.56
N SER A 53 13.56 7.53 4.61
CA SER A 53 14.93 7.09 4.38
C SER A 53 15.67 6.72 5.66
N SER A 54 15.04 6.02 6.59
CA SER A 54 15.79 5.52 7.75
C SER A 54 16.74 4.40 7.29
N GLU A 55 18.00 4.44 7.75
CA GLU A 55 19.02 3.46 7.37
C GLU A 55 18.71 2.03 7.87
N GLN A 56 17.86 1.93 8.90
CA GLN A 56 17.53 0.69 9.58
C GLN A 56 16.26 0.06 9.01
N ASP A 57 15.23 0.87 8.79
CA ASP A 57 13.91 0.49 8.28
C ASP A 57 13.43 1.48 7.22
N TYR A 58 12.84 1.01 6.13
CA TYR A 58 12.29 1.92 5.12
C TYR A 58 10.84 1.59 4.79
N GLY A 59 10.06 2.65 4.58
CA GLY A 59 8.74 2.59 3.96
C GLY A 59 8.76 3.38 2.66
N ALA A 60 8.40 2.74 1.56
CA ALA A 60 8.30 3.37 0.25
C ALA A 60 6.90 3.21 -0.34
N VAL A 61 6.41 4.24 -1.03
CA VAL A 61 5.13 4.24 -1.75
C VAL A 61 5.31 4.83 -3.14
N VAL A 62 4.59 4.28 -4.10
CA VAL A 62 4.64 4.68 -5.50
C VAL A 62 3.23 5.01 -5.99
N TYR A 63 3.10 6.20 -6.57
CA TYR A 63 1.88 6.68 -7.21
C TYR A 63 2.08 6.86 -8.72
N LEU A 64 1.02 6.66 -9.49
CA LEU A 64 0.94 6.95 -10.91
C LEU A 64 0.12 8.22 -11.10
N ARG A 65 0.75 9.29 -11.59
CA ARG A 65 0.08 10.53 -11.97
C ARG A 65 -0.15 10.55 -13.48
N LEU A 66 -1.38 10.86 -13.88
CA LEU A 66 -1.82 11.02 -15.26
C LEU A 66 -2.34 12.44 -15.46
N GLU A 67 -1.98 13.02 -16.58
CA GLU A 67 -2.47 14.33 -17.01
C GLU A 67 -3.11 14.18 -18.38
N THR A 68 -4.37 14.56 -18.50
CA THR A 68 -5.13 14.42 -19.75
C THR A 68 -5.20 15.72 -20.53
N SER A 69 -5.52 15.62 -21.82
CA SER A 69 -5.76 16.76 -22.71
C SER A 69 -6.89 17.70 -22.24
N GLY A 70 -7.83 17.20 -21.44
CA GLY A 70 -8.89 17.99 -20.83
C GLY A 70 -8.52 18.64 -19.50
N GLN A 71 -7.23 18.74 -19.16
CA GLN A 71 -6.72 19.25 -17.88
C GLN A 71 -7.15 18.44 -16.64
N LEU A 72 -7.60 17.19 -16.84
CA LEU A 72 -7.88 16.29 -15.71
C LEU A 72 -6.57 15.70 -15.19
N MET A 73 -6.39 15.73 -13.88
CA MET A 73 -5.28 15.11 -13.17
C MET A 73 -5.79 13.90 -12.40
N LEU A 74 -5.22 12.72 -12.66
CA LEU A 74 -5.52 11.50 -11.92
C LEU A 74 -4.28 11.03 -11.20
N VAL A 75 -4.42 10.61 -9.94
CA VAL A 75 -3.33 10.02 -9.17
C VAL A 75 -3.82 8.70 -8.60
N ASN A 76 -3.12 7.61 -8.94
CA ASN A 76 -3.48 6.26 -8.53
C ASN A 76 -2.36 5.63 -7.70
N PHE A 77 -2.71 4.97 -6.60
CA PHE A 77 -1.75 4.16 -5.84
C PHE A 77 -1.34 2.94 -6.67
N VAL A 78 -0.03 2.74 -6.82
CA VAL A 78 0.52 1.58 -7.54
C VAL A 78 0.89 0.50 -6.53
N THR A 79 1.81 0.83 -5.63
CA THR A 79 2.33 -0.11 -4.65
C THR A 79 2.97 0.62 -3.48
N ALA A 80 3.08 -0.08 -2.36
CA ALA A 80 3.90 0.31 -1.23
C ALA A 80 4.71 -0.91 -0.79
N LYS A 81 5.89 -0.65 -0.25
CA LYS A 81 6.77 -1.66 0.31
C LYS A 81 7.40 -1.13 1.58
N THR A 82 7.38 -1.97 2.60
CA THR A 82 8.09 -1.71 3.85
C THR A 82 9.12 -2.81 4.06
N ARG A 83 10.29 -2.43 4.56
CA ARG A 83 11.27 -3.36 5.12
C ARG A 83 11.49 -2.96 6.57
N LEU A 84 11.08 -3.84 7.46
CA LEU A 84 11.40 -3.80 8.87
C LEU A 84 12.46 -4.87 9.13
N LYS A 85 13.45 -4.56 9.94
CA LYS A 85 14.46 -5.52 10.37
C LYS A 85 13.98 -6.42 11.51
#